data_AF-A0A499UDX1-F1
#
_entry.id   AF-A0A499UDX1-F1
#
_cell.length_a   1.000
_cell.length_b   1.000
_cell.length_c   1.000
_cell.angle_alpha   90.00
_cell.angle_beta   90.00
_cell.angle_gamma   90.00
#
_symmetry.space_group_name_H-M   'P 1'
#
loop_
_entity.id
_entity.type
_entity.pdbx_description
1 polymer ?
#
loop_
_entity_poly.entity_id
_entity_poly.type
_entity_poly.pdbx_seq_one_letter_code
_entity_poly.pdbx_strand_id
1 'polypeptide(L)'
;MVVERGTIAWVGSEGAADSFADGVDEIIQLDGALVTPAFTDAHVHTTATGLALTGLDLTGARTLADALERVRAFAAAHPADRVLLGHGWDAARWPEGRPPSRAELDEATGGRPLYLTRIDVHSAVVTTALLDRVPGVSDLAGHHADAP
;
A
#
# COMPACT_ATOMS: atom_id res chain seq x y z
N MET A 1 -35.07 -11.86 1.71
CA MET A 1 -34.69 -10.46 2.05
C MET A 1 -34.99 -9.60 0.83
N VAL A 2 -35.53 -8.40 1.01
CA VAL A 2 -35.74 -7.43 -0.07
C VAL A 2 -34.82 -6.25 0.17
N VAL A 3 -34.10 -5.81 -0.86
CA VAL A 3 -33.21 -4.66 -0.82
C VAL A 3 -33.73 -3.60 -1.78
N GLU A 4 -33.90 -2.39 -1.29
CA GLU A 4 -34.31 -1.23 -2.09
C GLU A 4 -33.30 -0.11 -1.88
N ARG A 5 -32.72 0.41 -2.97
CA ARG A 5 -31.76 1.54 -2.95
C ARG A 5 -30.63 1.36 -1.94
N GLY A 6 -30.07 0.15 -1.87
CA GLY A 6 -28.95 -0.18 -0.98
C GLY A 6 -29.33 -0.36 0.50
N THR A 7 -30.63 -0.35 0.84
CA THR A 7 -31.12 -0.58 2.20
C THR A 7 -31.96 -1.84 2.24
N ILE A 8 -31.86 -2.59 3.34
CA ILE A 8 -32.73 -3.73 3.59
C ILE A 8 -34.14 -3.20 3.88
N ALA A 9 -35.07 -3.41 2.95
CA ALA A 9 -36.48 -3.03 3.10
C ALA A 9 -37.28 -4.09 3.87
N TRP A 10 -36.87 -5.36 3.79
CA TRP A 10 -37.55 -6.45 4.47
C TRP A 10 -36.63 -7.67 4.71
N VAL A 11 -36.81 -8.34 5.86
CA VAL A 11 -36.15 -9.61 6.21
C VAL A 11 -37.20 -10.55 6.82
N GLY A 12 -37.17 -11.82 6.41
CA GLY A 12 -38.07 -12.86 6.91
C GLY A 12 -37.88 -14.17 6.14
N SER A 13 -38.89 -15.04 6.21
CA SER A 13 -38.84 -16.37 5.57
C SER A 13 -38.90 -16.32 4.04
N GLU A 14 -38.36 -17.32 3.38
CA GLU A 14 -38.37 -17.43 1.91
C GLU A 14 -39.79 -17.34 1.33
N GLY A 15 -40.74 -18.14 1.83
CA GLY A 15 -42.12 -18.10 1.34
C GLY A 15 -42.85 -16.78 1.59
N ALA A 16 -42.42 -15.95 2.56
CA ALA A 16 -42.98 -14.60 2.72
C ALA A 16 -42.34 -13.60 1.73
N ALA A 17 -41.12 -13.87 1.26
CA ALA A 17 -40.45 -13.06 0.25
C ALA A 17 -41.16 -13.13 -1.12
N ASP A 18 -41.82 -14.25 -1.44
CA ASP A 18 -42.57 -14.45 -2.69
C ASP A 18 -43.66 -13.39 -2.91
N SER A 19 -44.21 -12.83 -1.83
CA SER A 19 -45.20 -11.74 -1.91
C SER A 19 -44.66 -10.45 -2.56
N PHE A 20 -43.34 -10.30 -2.65
CA PHE A 20 -42.67 -9.17 -3.28
C PHE A 20 -42.22 -9.46 -4.73
N ALA A 21 -42.37 -10.70 -5.22
CA ALA A 21 -41.76 -11.16 -6.48
C ALA A 21 -42.14 -10.31 -7.72
N ASP A 22 -43.40 -9.87 -7.81
CA ASP A 22 -43.89 -9.06 -8.94
C ASP A 22 -43.46 -7.57 -8.86
N GLY A 23 -42.95 -7.14 -7.70
CA GLY A 23 -42.61 -5.74 -7.40
C GLY A 23 -41.12 -5.43 -7.36
N VAL A 24 -40.26 -6.42 -7.62
CA VAL A 24 -38.80 -6.27 -7.62
C VAL A 24 -38.24 -6.34 -9.04
N ASP A 25 -37.14 -5.63 -9.28
CA ASP A 25 -36.46 -5.65 -10.59
C ASP A 25 -35.67 -6.94 -10.84
N GLU A 26 -35.21 -7.60 -9.77
CA GLU A 26 -34.35 -8.77 -9.83
C GLU A 26 -34.64 -9.72 -8.65
N ILE A 27 -34.63 -11.03 -8.94
CA ILE A 27 -34.68 -12.10 -7.94
C ILE A 27 -33.38 -12.90 -8.02
N ILE A 28 -32.65 -12.95 -6.92
CA ILE A 28 -31.41 -13.72 -6.79
C ILE A 28 -31.70 -14.99 -5.98
N GLN A 29 -31.65 -16.14 -6.65
CA GLN A 29 -31.73 -17.45 -5.98
C GLN A 29 -30.39 -17.77 -5.32
N LEU A 30 -30.42 -18.05 -4.02
CA LEU A 30 -29.21 -18.24 -3.22
C LEU A 30 -28.84 -19.72 -3.01
N ASP A 31 -29.71 -20.65 -3.41
CA ASP A 31 -29.49 -22.10 -3.34
C ASP A 31 -28.98 -22.59 -1.96
N GLY A 32 -29.52 -22.00 -0.89
CA GLY A 32 -29.14 -22.32 0.50
C GLY A 32 -27.85 -21.65 1.00
N ALA A 33 -27.26 -20.73 0.24
CA ALA A 33 -26.10 -19.97 0.67
C ALA A 33 -26.40 -19.06 1.88
N LEU A 34 -25.39 -18.87 2.73
CA LEU A 34 -25.47 -17.98 3.89
C LEU A 34 -25.34 -16.52 3.46
N VAL A 35 -26.31 -15.70 3.88
CA VAL A 35 -26.21 -14.24 3.84
C VAL A 35 -25.99 -13.72 5.25
N THR A 36 -24.95 -12.91 5.41
CA THR A 36 -24.54 -12.29 6.68
C THR A 36 -24.19 -10.83 6.42
N PRO A 37 -24.25 -9.93 7.43
CA PRO A 37 -23.66 -8.61 7.30
C PRO A 37 -22.20 -8.69 6.81
N ALA A 38 -21.81 -7.74 5.96
CA ALA A 38 -20.42 -7.61 5.53
C ALA A 38 -19.51 -7.28 6.72
N PHE A 39 -18.22 -7.61 6.58
CA PHE A 39 -17.22 -7.17 7.55
C PHE A 39 -17.12 -5.63 7.56
N THR A 40 -17.08 -5.06 8.76
CA THR A 40 -16.79 -3.64 8.96
C THR A 40 -15.53 -3.53 9.79
N ASP A 41 -14.46 -3.01 9.20
CA ASP A 41 -13.22 -2.72 9.91
C ASP A 41 -13.31 -1.31 10.52
N ALA A 42 -13.33 -1.24 11.86
CA ALA A 42 -13.44 0.01 12.59
C ALA A 42 -12.10 0.76 12.71
N HIS A 43 -10.97 0.11 12.40
CA HIS A 43 -9.65 0.73 12.48
C HIS A 43 -8.73 0.17 11.39
N VAL A 44 -8.65 0.91 10.29
CA VAL A 44 -7.79 0.58 9.17
C VAL A 44 -6.97 1.78 8.73
N HIS A 45 -5.74 1.52 8.27
CA HIS A 45 -4.92 2.51 7.59
C HIS A 45 -5.06 2.36 6.07
N THR A 46 -6.21 2.72 5.50
CA THR A 46 -6.55 2.45 4.09
C THR A 46 -5.50 2.96 3.10
N THR A 47 -4.94 4.15 3.32
CA THR A 47 -3.88 4.71 2.48
C THR A 47 -2.60 3.86 2.56
N ALA A 48 -2.17 3.48 3.76
CA ALA A 48 -0.99 2.63 3.94
C ALA A 48 -1.19 1.25 3.31
N THR A 49 -2.38 0.67 3.44
CA THR A 49 -2.74 -0.59 2.77
C THR A 49 -2.66 -0.46 1.24
N GLY A 50 -3.20 0.61 0.67
CA GLY A 50 -3.10 0.87 -0.77
C GLY A 50 -1.65 1.01 -1.24
N LEU A 51 -0.82 1.74 -0.48
CA LEU A 51 0.60 1.90 -0.77
C LEU A 51 1.39 0.59 -0.63
N ALA A 52 1.02 -0.30 0.31
CA ALA A 52 1.63 -1.61 0.42
C ALA A 52 1.26 -2.53 -0.77
N LEU A 53 0.05 -2.38 -1.32
CA LEU A 53 -0.41 -3.16 -2.48
C LEU A 53 0.14 -2.67 -3.83
N THR A 54 0.42 -1.38 -3.95
CA THR A 54 0.75 -0.74 -5.24
C THR A 54 2.16 -0.18 -5.30
N GLY A 55 2.78 0.09 -4.15
CA GLY A 55 4.14 0.61 -4.05
C GLY A 55 5.20 -0.48 -4.15
N LEU A 56 6.46 -0.05 -4.06
CA LEU A 56 7.60 -0.96 -4.04
C LEU A 56 7.65 -1.73 -2.71
N ASP A 57 7.60 -3.06 -2.77
CA ASP A 57 7.78 -3.97 -1.64
C ASP A 57 9.18 -4.62 -1.65
N LEU A 58 9.99 -4.30 -0.64
CA LEU A 58 11.33 -4.87 -0.41
C LEU A 58 11.37 -5.93 0.69
N THR A 59 10.24 -6.34 1.28
CA THR A 59 10.21 -7.35 2.36
C THR A 59 10.84 -8.69 1.96
N GLY A 60 10.80 -9.02 0.66
CA GLY A 60 11.42 -10.21 0.09
C GLY A 60 12.87 -10.04 -0.37
N ALA A 61 13.46 -8.84 -0.28
CA ALA A 61 14.82 -8.58 -0.72
C ALA A 61 15.84 -9.24 0.21
N ARG A 62 16.82 -9.96 -0.36
CA ARG A 62 17.79 -10.76 0.42
C ARG A 62 19.17 -10.12 0.58
N THR A 63 19.49 -9.15 -0.27
CA THR A 63 20.74 -8.41 -0.25
C THR A 63 20.48 -6.96 -0.62
N LEU A 64 21.44 -6.08 -0.32
CA LEU A 64 21.36 -4.70 -0.76
C LEU A 64 21.31 -4.60 -2.30
N ALA A 65 22.08 -5.44 -3.00
CA ALA A 65 22.10 -5.46 -4.46
C ALA A 65 20.71 -5.83 -5.05
N ASP A 66 20.04 -6.83 -4.48
CA ASP A 66 18.67 -7.22 -4.87
C ASP A 66 17.67 -6.07 -4.58
N ALA A 67 17.78 -5.42 -3.43
CA ALA A 67 16.96 -4.26 -3.10
C ALA A 67 17.11 -3.11 -4.11
N LEU A 68 18.36 -2.74 -4.46
CA LEU A 68 18.62 -1.69 -5.44
C LEU A 68 18.13 -2.06 -6.85
N GLU A 69 18.22 -3.33 -7.24
CA GLU A 69 17.70 -3.77 -8.54
C GLU A 69 16.18 -3.67 -8.61
N ARG A 70 15.48 -4.02 -7.53
CA ARG A 70 14.03 -3.82 -7.42
C ARG A 70 13.64 -2.35 -7.47
N VAL A 71 14.43 -1.45 -6.86
CA VAL A 71 14.23 0.00 -6.98
C VAL A 71 14.35 0.45 -8.43
N ARG A 72 15.39 0.00 -9.16
CA ARG A 72 15.57 0.32 -10.59
C ARG A 72 14.40 -0.15 -11.43
N ALA A 73 14.02 -1.42 -11.26
CA ALA A 73 12.90 -2.01 -12.00
C ALA A 73 11.59 -1.27 -11.72
N PHE A 74 11.33 -0.93 -10.45
CA PHE A 74 10.13 -0.19 -10.06
C PHE A 74 10.11 1.21 -10.65
N ALA A 75 11.23 1.94 -10.61
CA ALA A 75 11.34 3.27 -11.21
C ALA A 75 11.09 3.21 -12.73
N ALA A 76 11.66 2.23 -13.43
CA ALA A 76 11.49 2.06 -14.86
C ALA A 76 10.03 1.70 -15.25
N ALA A 77 9.37 0.87 -14.44
CA ALA A 77 7.98 0.46 -14.68
C ALA A 77 6.95 1.59 -14.41
N HIS A 78 7.32 2.60 -13.62
CA HIS A 78 6.43 3.69 -13.21
C HIS A 78 6.95 5.06 -13.68
N PRO A 79 7.07 5.32 -15.00
CA PRO A 79 7.65 6.58 -15.49
C PRO A 79 6.77 7.81 -15.23
N ALA A 80 5.46 7.62 -15.04
CA ALA A 80 4.50 8.71 -14.79
C ALA A 80 4.47 9.19 -13.34
N ASP A 81 4.98 8.38 -12.40
CA ASP A 81 4.89 8.68 -10.97
C ASP A 81 5.80 9.83 -10.56
N ARG A 82 5.23 10.84 -9.91
CA ARG A 82 5.97 12.03 -9.48
C ARG A 82 6.87 11.79 -8.27
N VAL A 83 6.53 10.80 -7.46
CA VAL A 83 7.27 10.34 -6.27
C VAL A 83 7.08 8.83 -6.22
N LEU A 84 8.20 8.10 -6.15
CA LEU A 84 8.20 6.67 -5.92
C LEU A 84 8.04 6.42 -4.41
N LEU A 85 7.20 5.45 -4.05
CA LEU A 85 6.96 5.08 -2.67
C LEU A 85 7.28 3.60 -2.50
N GLY A 86 8.11 3.27 -1.52
CA GLY A 86 8.47 1.90 -1.21
C GLY A 86 8.62 1.66 0.29
N HIS A 87 8.61 0.38 0.65
CA HIS A 87 8.71 -0.05 2.04
C HIS A 87 9.42 -1.40 2.18
N GLY A 88 9.69 -1.80 3.42
CA GLY A 88 9.97 -3.18 3.76
C GLY A 88 11.45 -3.59 3.77
N TRP A 89 12.39 -2.67 3.57
CA TRP A 89 13.80 -3.03 3.67
C TRP A 89 14.17 -3.40 5.12
N ASP A 90 15.03 -4.39 5.27
CA ASP A 90 15.56 -4.85 6.56
C ASP A 90 17.04 -5.24 6.44
N ALA A 91 17.91 -4.26 6.63
CA ALA A 91 19.36 -4.42 6.54
C ALA A 91 19.92 -5.49 7.50
N ALA A 92 19.22 -5.78 8.61
CA ALA A 92 19.62 -6.82 9.56
C ALA A 92 19.55 -8.24 8.97
N ARG A 93 18.77 -8.42 7.88
CA ARG A 93 18.66 -9.70 7.16
C ARG A 93 19.63 -9.81 6.00
N TRP A 94 20.33 -8.73 5.66
CA TRP A 94 21.21 -8.67 4.51
C TRP A 94 22.67 -8.94 4.92
N PRO A 95 23.45 -9.66 4.10
CA PRO A 95 24.87 -9.89 4.37
C PRO A 95 25.68 -8.60 4.56
N GLU A 96 25.28 -7.51 3.91
CA GLU A 96 25.96 -6.21 3.97
C GLU A 96 25.78 -5.51 5.33
N GLY A 97 24.75 -5.87 6.11
CA GLY A 97 24.49 -5.31 7.43
C GLY A 97 24.22 -3.79 7.44
N ARG A 98 23.88 -3.21 6.28
CA ARG A 98 23.61 -1.77 6.13
C ARG A 98 22.43 -1.49 5.21
N PRO A 99 21.69 -0.39 5.42
CA PRO A 99 20.68 0.08 4.49
C PRO A 99 21.31 0.58 3.17
N PRO A 100 20.49 0.81 2.12
CA PRO A 100 20.94 1.59 0.97
C PRO A 100 21.31 3.01 1.43
N SER A 101 22.36 3.56 0.84
CA SER A 101 22.69 4.98 0.97
C SER A 101 21.80 5.82 0.04
N ARG A 102 21.64 7.10 0.37
CA ARG A 102 20.96 8.08 -0.50
C ARG A 102 21.56 8.09 -1.91
N ALA A 103 22.89 8.07 -2.05
CA ALA A 103 23.55 8.08 -3.36
C ALA A 103 23.22 6.83 -4.20
N GLU A 104 23.18 5.64 -3.59
CA GLU A 104 22.77 4.41 -4.27
C GLU A 104 21.30 4.48 -4.74
N LEU A 105 20.42 5.11 -3.95
CA LEU A 105 19.04 5.35 -4.36
C LEU A 105 18.91 6.41 -5.45
N ASP A 106 19.70 7.47 -5.40
CA ASP A 106 19.72 8.49 -6.46
C ASP A 106 20.12 7.86 -7.81
N GLU A 107 21.15 6.99 -7.80
CA GLU A 107 21.53 6.22 -8.99
C GLU A 107 20.41 5.26 -9.44
N ALA A 108 19.88 4.46 -8.51
CA ALA A 108 18.88 3.45 -8.83
C ALA A 108 17.56 4.05 -9.36
N THR A 109 17.23 5.26 -8.95
CA THR A 109 16.00 5.96 -9.39
C THR A 109 16.21 6.85 -10.60
N GLY A 110 17.45 7.06 -11.06
CA GLY A 110 17.77 8.03 -12.08
C GLY A 110 17.54 9.48 -11.63
N GLY A 111 17.79 9.77 -10.35
CA GLY A 111 17.59 11.08 -9.74
C GLY A 111 16.12 11.43 -9.49
N ARG A 112 15.23 10.44 -9.42
CA ARG A 112 13.81 10.66 -9.16
C ARG A 112 13.51 10.64 -7.67
N PRO A 113 12.52 11.42 -7.19
CA PRO A 113 12.12 11.39 -5.79
C PRO A 113 11.60 10.01 -5.38
N LEU A 114 12.20 9.43 -4.34
CA LEU A 114 11.79 8.19 -3.69
C LEU A 114 11.77 8.37 -2.17
N TYR A 115 10.70 7.87 -1.55
CA TYR A 115 10.59 7.66 -0.11
C TYR A 115 10.58 6.17 0.19
N LEU A 116 11.58 5.67 0.92
CA LEU A 116 11.77 4.23 1.13
C LEU A 116 11.82 3.87 2.62
N THR A 117 10.69 3.41 3.18
CA THR A 117 10.58 3.09 4.61
C THR A 117 11.18 1.74 4.98
N ARG A 118 11.74 1.67 6.18
CA ARG A 118 12.15 0.42 6.81
C ARG A 118 10.93 -0.48 7.04
N ILE A 119 11.15 -1.78 7.19
CA ILE A 119 10.13 -2.76 7.54
C ILE A 119 9.29 -2.40 8.78
N ASP A 120 9.83 -1.62 9.71
CA ASP A 120 9.13 -1.20 10.93
C ASP A 120 8.49 0.19 10.84
N VAL A 121 8.60 0.88 9.69
CA VAL A 121 8.10 2.24 9.46
C VAL A 121 8.61 3.32 10.43
N HIS A 122 9.70 3.07 11.17
CA HIS A 122 10.30 4.06 12.09
C HIS A 122 11.45 4.86 11.46
N SER A 123 11.96 4.43 10.32
CA SER A 123 12.97 5.15 9.56
C SER A 123 12.76 5.01 8.05
N ALA A 124 13.35 5.92 7.28
CA ALA A 124 13.32 5.89 5.83
C ALA A 124 14.63 6.40 5.26
N VAL A 125 15.05 5.83 4.13
CA VAL A 125 16.09 6.42 3.29
C VAL A 125 15.37 7.14 2.15
N VAL A 126 15.81 8.35 1.83
CA VAL A 126 15.18 9.18 0.80
C VAL A 126 16.22 9.68 -0.19
N THR A 127 15.82 9.83 -1.45
CA THR A 127 16.67 10.42 -2.50
C THR A 127 16.87 11.91 -2.31
N THR A 128 17.96 12.45 -2.87
CA THR A 128 18.22 13.90 -2.92
C THR A 128 17.05 14.66 -3.54
N ALA A 129 16.49 14.15 -4.65
CA ALA A 129 15.37 14.78 -5.33
C ALA A 129 14.08 14.88 -4.50
N LEU A 130 13.94 14.05 -3.45
CA LEU A 130 12.83 14.17 -2.50
C LEU A 130 13.13 15.20 -1.41
N LEU A 131 14.36 15.22 -0.88
CA LEU A 131 14.80 16.22 0.11
C LEU A 131 14.70 17.64 -0.45
N ASP A 132 15.09 17.85 -1.70
CA ASP A 132 15.04 19.16 -2.37
C ASP A 132 13.60 19.72 -2.47
N ARG A 133 12.58 18.86 -2.37
CA ARG A 133 11.16 19.28 -2.36
C ARG A 133 10.69 19.75 -0.98
N VAL A 134 11.50 19.55 0.06
CA VAL A 134 11.16 19.89 1.44
C VAL A 134 12.28 20.74 2.06
N PRO A 135 12.38 22.03 1.69
CA PRO A 135 13.42 22.92 2.21
C PRO A 135 13.44 22.96 3.75
N GLY A 136 14.64 22.89 4.33
CA GLY A 136 14.84 22.91 5.79
C GLY A 136 14.67 21.55 6.49
N VAL A 137 14.28 20.48 5.78
CA VAL A 137 14.14 19.15 6.38
C VAL A 137 15.46 18.62 6.94
N SER A 138 16.59 18.97 6.30
CA SER A 138 17.92 18.54 6.74
C SER A 138 18.40 19.17 8.04
N ASP A 139 17.74 20.25 8.50
CA ASP A 139 18.04 20.93 9.76
C ASP A 139 17.22 20.37 10.94
N LEU A 140 16.28 19.46 10.68
CA LEU A 140 15.39 18.88 11.69
C LEU A 140 16.05 17.73 12.45
N ALA A 141 15.65 17.57 13.72
CA ALA A 141 16.07 16.43 14.53
C ALA A 141 15.63 15.10 13.90
N GLY A 142 16.53 14.11 13.89
CA GLY A 142 16.30 12.79 13.29
C GLY A 142 16.71 12.70 11.81
N HIS A 143 17.12 13.80 11.17
CA HIS A 143 17.75 13.73 9.87
C HIS A 143 19.22 13.29 9.98
N HIS A 144 19.60 12.38 9.08
CA HIS A 144 20.98 11.94 8.85
C HIS A 144 21.30 12.06 7.35
N ALA A 145 22.55 12.41 7.02
CA ALA A 145 22.92 12.85 5.67
C ALA A 145 22.84 11.77 4.58
N ASP A 146 23.05 10.49 4.95
CA ASP A 146 23.20 9.40 3.97
C ASP A 146 22.26 8.22 4.20
N ALA A 147 22.02 7.84 5.45
CA ALA A 147 21.11 6.76 5.83
C ALA A 147 20.67 6.94 7.30
N PRO A 148 19.55 6.33 7.72
CA PRO A 148 19.05 6.36 9.09
C PRO A 148 20.02 5.84 10.15
#